data_AF-A0A2V8V0Z0-F1
#
_entry.id   AF-A0A2V8V0Z0-F1
#
_cell.length_a   1.000
_cell.length_b   1.000
_cell.length_c   1.000
_cell.angle_alpha   90.00
_cell.angle_beta   90.00
_cell.angle_gamma   90.00
#
_symmetry.space_group_name_H-M   'P 1'
#
loop_
_entity.id
_entity.type
_entity.pdbx_description
1 polymer ?
#
loop_
_entity_poly.entity_id
_entity_poly.type
_entity_poly.pdbx_seq_one_letter_code
_entity_poly.pdbx_strand_id
1 'polypeptide(L)'
;MGVSARRSSARTSVFSSTAFDGEGVPRQRVTLVEKGVVRNVVYSRQAAAQSGAKPTGHGFPLPNEYGEAPMNIVIAGGDTSVEEMIGSTPRGILVTRLWYIREVDPYQKIMTGMTRDGTFLIENGKVARGLKNFRFNQNLIELLSNVEGLSPAVRASGEEAFDMVVPAMKVHDFNFTEVTRF
;
A
#
# COMPACT_ATOMS: atom_id res chain seq x y z
N MET A 1 -1.29 7.21 17.04
CA MET A 1 -1.83 8.48 16.49
C MET A 1 -3.02 8.16 15.58
N GLY A 2 -4.14 8.87 15.71
CA GLY A 2 -5.41 8.50 15.08
C GLY A 2 -5.52 8.96 13.63
N VAL A 3 -5.69 8.01 12.70
CA VAL A 3 -6.00 8.30 11.28
C VAL A 3 -7.45 8.80 11.15
N SER A 4 -7.66 10.09 11.37
CA SER A 4 -8.98 10.72 11.17
C SER A 4 -9.21 10.98 9.68
N ALA A 5 -10.14 10.26 9.06
CA ALA A 5 -10.67 10.62 7.75
C ALA A 5 -11.54 11.89 7.90
N ARG A 6 -10.95 13.08 7.71
CA ARG A 6 -11.75 14.28 7.43
C ARG A 6 -12.32 14.14 6.01
N ARG A 7 -13.60 14.47 5.84
CA ARG A 7 -14.26 14.61 4.54
C ARG A 7 -13.47 15.61 3.69
N SER A 8 -12.59 15.12 2.82
CA SER A 8 -12.08 15.90 1.70
C SER A 8 -13.17 15.95 0.63
N SER A 9 -13.65 17.16 0.34
CA SER A 9 -14.60 17.50 -0.72
C SER A 9 -13.95 17.49 -2.12
N ALA A 10 -12.73 17.00 -2.27
CA ALA A 10 -12.10 16.87 -3.57
C ALA A 10 -12.65 15.62 -4.28
N ARG A 11 -13.42 15.85 -5.34
CA ARG A 11 -13.58 14.89 -6.45
C ARG A 11 -12.21 14.71 -7.12
N THR A 12 -11.27 14.08 -6.45
CA THR A 12 -10.03 13.64 -7.09
C THR A 12 -10.42 12.44 -7.94
N SER A 13 -10.56 12.62 -9.25
CA SER A 13 -10.85 11.53 -10.19
C SER A 13 -9.78 10.44 -10.02
N VAL A 14 -10.14 9.36 -9.35
CA VAL A 14 -9.28 8.17 -9.22
C VAL A 14 -9.34 7.45 -10.58
N PHE A 15 -8.19 7.03 -11.09
CA PHE A 15 -7.96 6.50 -12.45
C PHE A 15 -8.95 5.39 -12.86
N SER A 16 -9.18 5.24 -14.18
CA SER A 16 -9.98 4.20 -14.86
C SER A 16 -11.06 3.51 -14.00
N SER A 17 -11.86 4.28 -13.27
CA SER A 17 -12.92 3.70 -12.46
C SER A 17 -14.07 3.37 -13.40
N THR A 18 -14.13 2.12 -13.85
CA THR A 18 -15.33 1.62 -14.50
C THR A 18 -16.49 1.73 -13.53
N ALA A 19 -17.67 2.16 -14.00
CA ALA A 19 -18.84 2.31 -13.14
C ALA A 19 -19.27 0.98 -12.50
N PHE A 20 -18.90 -0.13 -13.13
CA PHE A 20 -19.19 -1.50 -12.71
C PHE A 20 -17.90 -2.31 -12.60
N ASP A 21 -17.90 -3.35 -11.77
CA ASP A 21 -16.83 -4.34 -11.72
C ASP A 21 -16.90 -5.35 -12.88
N GLY A 22 -16.07 -6.39 -12.84
CA GLY A 22 -16.01 -7.41 -13.88
C GLY A 22 -17.26 -8.30 -13.96
N GLU A 23 -18.15 -8.23 -12.98
CA GLU A 23 -19.39 -9.00 -12.90
C GLU A 23 -20.64 -8.15 -13.17
N GLY A 24 -20.46 -6.88 -13.54
CA GLY A 24 -21.53 -5.93 -13.80
C GLY A 24 -22.15 -5.32 -12.53
N VAL A 25 -21.48 -5.42 -11.37
CA VAL A 25 -21.97 -4.84 -10.10
C VAL A 25 -21.47 -3.39 -9.97
N PRO A 26 -22.34 -2.40 -9.64
CA PRO A 26 -21.93 -1.03 -9.42
C PRO A 26 -20.82 -0.94 -8.36
N ARG A 27 -19.72 -0.24 -8.67
CA ARG A 27 -18.60 -0.09 -7.74
C ARG A 27 -18.98 0.78 -6.54
N GLN A 28 -18.63 0.32 -5.35
CA GLN A 28 -18.86 1.05 -4.11
C GLN A 28 -17.54 1.50 -3.48
N ARG A 29 -17.55 2.65 -2.81
CA ARG A 29 -16.46 3.02 -1.92
C ARG A 29 -16.59 2.21 -0.63
N VAL A 30 -15.57 1.42 -0.32
CA VAL A 30 -15.51 0.60 0.90
C VAL A 30 -14.39 1.13 1.80
N THR A 31 -14.72 1.48 3.04
CA THR A 31 -13.70 1.77 4.06
C THR A 31 -13.16 0.45 4.59
N LEU A 32 -11.94 0.08 4.18
CA LEU A 32 -11.28 -1.15 4.62
C LEU A 32 -10.73 -1.02 6.05
N VAL A 33 -10.00 0.07 6.30
CA VAL A 33 -9.37 0.36 7.59
C VAL A 33 -9.67 1.80 7.98
N GLU A 34 -10.00 2.03 9.25
CA GLU A 34 -10.21 3.34 9.82
C GLU A 34 -9.49 3.42 11.17
N LYS A 35 -8.60 4.41 11.35
CA LYS A 35 -7.84 4.61 12.60
C LYS A 35 -7.10 3.34 13.07
N GLY A 36 -6.56 2.57 12.13
CA GLY A 36 -5.86 1.31 12.41
C GLY A 36 -6.78 0.12 12.68
N VAL A 37 -8.10 0.28 12.60
CA VAL A 37 -9.09 -0.78 12.84
C VAL A 37 -9.69 -1.23 11.52
N VAL A 38 -9.67 -2.54 11.24
CA VAL A 38 -10.37 -3.13 10.10
C VAL A 38 -11.86 -2.92 10.27
N ARG A 39 -12.52 -2.37 9.25
CA ARG A 39 -13.96 -2.07 9.26
C ARG A 39 -14.76 -3.00 8.37
N ASN A 40 -14.27 -3.24 7.16
CA ASN A 40 -14.98 -4.01 6.14
C ASN A 40 -13.97 -4.76 5.26
N VAL A 41 -14.49 -5.74 4.52
CA VAL A 41 -13.81 -6.37 3.38
C VAL A 41 -14.65 -6.16 2.12
N VAL A 42 -14.05 -6.41 0.96
CA VAL A 42 -14.78 -6.38 -0.32
C VAL A 42 -15.33 -7.77 -0.63
N TYR A 43 -16.39 -7.80 -1.44
CA TYR A 43 -17.06 -9.02 -1.86
C TYR A 43 -17.36 -9.01 -3.36
N SER A 44 -17.05 -10.14 -4.02
CA SER A 44 -17.64 -10.58 -5.31
C SER A 44 -19.10 -11.01 -5.13
N ARG A 45 -19.83 -11.32 -6.21
CA ARG A 45 -21.20 -11.86 -6.07
C ARG A 45 -21.21 -13.22 -5.39
N GLN A 46 -20.25 -14.09 -5.72
CA GLN A 46 -20.14 -15.43 -5.14
C GLN A 46 -19.81 -15.35 -3.65
N ALA A 47 -18.78 -14.60 -3.26
CA ALA A 47 -18.39 -14.45 -1.86
C ALA A 47 -19.47 -13.77 -1.03
N ALA A 48 -20.17 -12.77 -1.59
CA ALA A 48 -21.31 -12.14 -0.94
C ALA A 48 -22.44 -13.15 -0.64
N ALA A 49 -22.79 -14.00 -1.60
CA ALA A 49 -23.82 -15.02 -1.42
C ALA A 49 -23.45 -16.05 -0.34
N GLN A 50 -22.18 -16.46 -0.28
CA GLN A 50 -21.69 -17.42 0.72
C GLN A 50 -21.61 -16.85 2.14
N SER A 51 -21.34 -15.55 2.27
CA SER A 51 -21.16 -14.87 3.55
C SER A 51 -22.42 -14.17 4.07
N GLY A 52 -23.53 -14.21 3.32
CA GLY A 52 -24.74 -13.45 3.66
C GLY A 52 -24.58 -11.92 3.54
N ALA A 53 -23.56 -11.47 2.79
CA ALA A 53 -23.26 -10.06 2.55
C ALA A 53 -23.85 -9.57 1.22
N LYS A 54 -23.65 -8.28 0.92
CA LYS A 54 -23.97 -7.69 -0.38
C LYS A 54 -22.69 -7.55 -1.22
N PRO A 55 -22.74 -7.78 -2.54
CA PRO A 55 -21.60 -7.55 -3.40
C PRO A 55 -21.24 -6.07 -3.42
N THR A 56 -19.94 -5.78 -3.50
CA THR A 56 -19.39 -4.43 -3.31
C THR A 56 -18.87 -3.77 -4.58
N GLY A 57 -18.97 -4.47 -5.72
CA GLY A 57 -18.41 -4.01 -6.99
C GLY A 57 -16.88 -4.11 -7.02
N HIS A 58 -16.34 -5.28 -6.64
CA HIS A 58 -14.91 -5.57 -6.60
C HIS A 58 -14.56 -6.94 -7.21
N GLY A 59 -15.53 -7.64 -7.80
CA GLY A 59 -15.32 -8.90 -8.47
C GLY A 59 -14.55 -8.73 -9.78
N PHE A 60 -13.61 -9.64 -10.02
CA PHE A 60 -12.94 -9.73 -11.32
C PHE A 60 -13.84 -10.36 -12.39
N PRO A 61 -13.57 -10.11 -13.70
CA PRO A 61 -14.35 -10.72 -14.77
C PRO A 61 -14.37 -12.24 -14.67
N LEU A 62 -15.53 -12.87 -14.85
CA LEU A 62 -15.68 -14.32 -14.81
C LEU A 62 -15.42 -14.94 -16.20
N PRO A 63 -14.86 -16.16 -16.27
CA PRO A 63 -14.36 -16.96 -15.14
C PRO A 63 -13.00 -16.45 -14.63
N ASN A 64 -12.80 -16.44 -13.32
CA ASN A 64 -11.49 -16.20 -12.72
C ASN A 64 -11.33 -16.98 -11.41
N GLU A 65 -10.08 -17.23 -11.04
CA GLU A 65 -9.70 -17.92 -9.80
C GLU A 65 -9.27 -16.95 -8.68
N TYR A 66 -9.20 -15.65 -9.00
CA TYR A 66 -8.71 -14.61 -8.09
C TYR A 66 -9.79 -14.08 -7.14
N GLY A 67 -11.07 -14.17 -7.51
CA GLY A 67 -12.21 -13.66 -6.75
C GLY A 67 -12.38 -12.14 -6.89
N GLU A 68 -12.18 -11.42 -5.79
CA GLU A 68 -12.35 -9.99 -5.67
C GLU A 68 -11.13 -9.29 -5.08
N ALA A 69 -10.91 -8.03 -5.47
CA ALA A 69 -9.89 -7.21 -4.85
C ALA A 69 -10.22 -5.70 -4.90
N PRO A 70 -9.78 -4.93 -3.89
CA PRO A 70 -9.85 -3.48 -3.91
C PRO A 70 -8.76 -2.89 -4.83
N MET A 71 -9.07 -2.74 -6.12
CA MET A 71 -8.11 -2.28 -7.14
C MET A 71 -7.81 -0.77 -7.14
N ASN A 72 -8.60 0.04 -6.44
CA ASN A 72 -8.42 1.49 -6.34
C ASN A 72 -8.17 1.88 -4.88
N ILE A 73 -6.92 1.77 -4.45
CA ILE A 73 -6.54 2.03 -3.05
C ILE A 73 -6.26 3.51 -2.83
N VAL A 74 -6.88 4.05 -1.77
CA VAL A 74 -6.63 5.40 -1.26
C VAL A 74 -6.28 5.30 0.21
N ILE A 75 -5.04 5.66 0.55
CA ILE A 75 -4.57 5.81 1.93
C ILE A 75 -4.56 7.30 2.24
N ALA A 76 -5.16 7.67 3.38
CA ALA A 76 -5.10 9.04 3.86
C ALA A 76 -3.66 9.42 4.18
N GLY A 77 -3.21 10.57 3.67
CA GLY A 77 -1.89 11.11 3.99
C GLY A 77 -1.85 11.78 5.37
N GLY A 78 -0.64 12.10 5.80
CA GLY A 78 -0.34 12.98 6.93
C GLY A 78 0.13 14.35 6.45
N ASP A 79 0.83 15.04 7.35
CA ASP A 79 1.33 16.40 7.20
C ASP A 79 2.87 16.49 7.20
N THR A 80 3.58 15.36 7.37
CA THR A 80 5.05 15.33 7.46
C THR A 80 5.68 15.15 6.08
N SER A 81 6.44 16.13 5.60
CA SER A 81 7.18 16.01 4.33
C SER A 81 8.21 14.88 4.35
N VAL A 82 8.62 14.42 3.16
CA VAL A 82 9.68 13.40 3.05
C VAL A 82 11.00 13.94 3.60
N GLU A 83 11.28 15.22 3.39
CA GLU A 83 12.45 15.92 3.89
C GLU A 83 12.48 15.96 5.42
N GLU A 84 11.34 16.19 6.08
CA GLU A 84 11.23 16.13 7.55
C GLU A 84 11.37 14.69 8.07
N MET A 85 10.80 13.70 7.37
CA MET A 85 11.00 12.28 7.70
C MET A 85 12.48 11.89 7.58
N ILE A 86 13.19 12.35 6.55
CA ILE A 86 14.63 12.16 6.40
C ILE A 86 15.38 12.87 7.53
N GLY A 87 15.10 14.15 7.77
CA GLY A 87 15.76 14.98 8.79
C GLY A 87 15.63 14.42 10.21
N SER A 88 14.50 13.79 10.52
CA SER A 88 14.23 13.14 11.82
C SER A 88 14.78 11.70 11.93
N THR A 89 15.54 11.22 10.93
CA THR A 89 16.07 9.85 10.90
C THR A 89 17.58 9.86 11.18
N PRO A 90 18.03 9.43 12.38
CA PRO A 90 19.47 9.37 12.69
C PRO A 90 20.22 8.39 11.79
N ARG A 91 19.62 7.23 11.51
CA ARG A 91 20.14 6.24 10.58
C ARG A 91 18.99 5.41 10.01
N GLY A 92 18.94 5.25 8.70
CA GLY A 92 17.86 4.51 8.04
C GLY A 92 18.11 4.33 6.55
N ILE A 93 17.14 3.73 5.85
CA ILE A 93 17.22 3.52 4.40
C ILE A 93 16.04 4.25 3.75
N LEU A 94 16.35 5.16 2.83
CA LEU A 94 15.37 5.75 1.93
C LEU A 94 15.17 4.81 0.74
N VAL A 95 13.98 4.22 0.64
CA VAL A 95 13.57 3.37 -0.48
C VAL A 95 12.63 4.17 -1.37
N THR A 96 13.03 4.40 -2.62
CA THR A 96 12.18 5.14 -3.59
C THR A 96 11.31 4.21 -4.42
N ARG A 97 11.73 2.96 -4.63
CA ARG A 97 11.00 1.97 -5.41
C ARG A 97 11.24 0.55 -4.92
N LEU A 98 10.16 -0.23 -4.91
CA LEU A 98 10.17 -1.68 -4.71
C LEU A 98 9.86 -2.38 -6.05
N TRP A 99 10.43 -3.56 -6.23
CA TRP A 99 10.38 -4.35 -7.46
C TRP A 99 10.26 -5.85 -7.15
N TYR A 100 9.69 -6.60 -8.09
CA TYR A 100 9.52 -8.04 -8.05
C TYR A 100 8.74 -8.47 -6.80
N ILE A 101 7.60 -7.82 -6.57
CA ILE A 101 6.78 -8.07 -5.39
C ILE A 101 6.00 -9.36 -5.59
N ARG A 102 6.16 -10.32 -4.68
CA ARG A 102 5.46 -11.62 -4.70
C ARG A 102 4.89 -11.92 -3.32
N GLU A 103 3.74 -12.55 -3.28
CA GLU A 103 3.17 -13.06 -2.04
C GLU A 103 3.84 -14.39 -1.70
N VAL A 104 4.39 -14.49 -0.49
CA VAL A 104 5.03 -15.72 0.02
C VAL A 104 4.04 -16.49 0.86
N ASP A 105 3.31 -15.80 1.74
CA ASP A 105 2.28 -16.37 2.60
C ASP A 105 1.02 -15.49 2.54
N PRO A 106 -0.07 -15.97 1.91
CA PRO A 106 -1.31 -15.20 1.78
C PRO A 106 -2.10 -15.08 3.09
N TYR A 107 -1.89 -15.98 4.05
CA TYR A 107 -2.60 -15.98 5.33
C TYR A 107 -1.96 -14.98 6.30
N GLN A 108 -0.63 -14.95 6.37
CA GLN A 108 0.13 -13.98 7.17
C GLN A 108 0.38 -12.66 6.44
N LYS A 109 0.08 -12.58 5.13
CA LYS A 109 0.37 -11.43 4.25
C LYS A 109 1.84 -11.05 4.25
N ILE A 110 2.69 -12.05 4.06
CA ILE A 110 4.13 -11.86 3.89
C ILE A 110 4.42 -11.65 2.40
N MET A 111 5.03 -10.51 2.10
CA MET A 111 5.45 -10.12 0.76
C MET A 111 6.96 -10.18 0.64
N THR A 112 7.48 -10.74 -0.44
CA THR A 112 8.89 -10.68 -0.79
C THR A 112 9.11 -9.72 -1.96
N GLY A 113 10.31 -9.18 -2.06
CA GLY A 113 10.69 -8.35 -3.19
C GLY A 113 12.12 -7.85 -3.07
N MET A 114 12.43 -6.84 -3.85
CA MET A 114 13.69 -6.12 -3.80
C MET A 114 13.52 -4.63 -3.94
N THR A 115 14.49 -3.86 -3.44
CA THR A 115 14.60 -2.44 -3.77
C THR A 115 15.17 -2.28 -5.19
N ARG A 116 14.82 -1.20 -5.88
CA ARG A 116 15.35 -0.86 -7.22
C ARG A 116 15.36 0.64 -7.45
N ASP A 117 16.11 1.11 -8.44
CA ASP A 117 16.02 2.48 -8.98
C ASP A 117 16.14 3.60 -7.93
N GLY A 118 16.97 3.40 -6.92
CA GLY A 118 17.20 4.36 -5.83
C GLY A 118 16.99 3.72 -4.46
N THR A 119 18.09 3.35 -3.83
CA THR A 119 18.11 2.98 -2.41
C THR A 119 19.24 3.74 -1.78
N PHE A 120 18.95 4.52 -0.73
CA PHE A 120 19.93 5.43 -0.17
C PHE A 120 20.04 5.26 1.34
N LEU A 121 21.25 5.39 1.85
CA LEU A 121 21.50 5.46 3.27
C LEU A 121 21.17 6.86 3.77
N ILE A 122 20.41 6.95 4.86
CA ILE A 122 20.26 8.16 5.66
C ILE A 122 21.22 8.06 6.85
N GLU A 123 22.03 9.10 7.08
CA GLU A 123 22.87 9.27 8.26
C GLU A 123 22.73 10.72 8.78
N ASN A 124 22.47 10.88 10.08
CA ASN A 124 22.31 12.16 10.76
C ASN A 124 21.33 13.11 10.05
N GLY A 125 20.17 12.59 9.66
CA GLY A 125 19.13 13.38 9.01
C GLY A 125 19.40 13.76 7.55
N LYS A 126 20.37 13.13 6.89
CA LYS A 126 20.75 13.45 5.50
C LYS A 126 20.96 12.20 4.67
N VAL A 127 20.63 12.27 3.39
CA VAL A 127 20.97 11.22 2.41
C VAL A 127 22.49 11.23 2.22
N ALA A 128 23.16 10.15 2.64
CA ALA A 128 24.61 10.06 2.67
C ALA A 128 25.20 9.47 1.39
N ARG A 129 24.66 8.33 0.93
CA ARG A 129 25.11 7.64 -0.29
C ARG A 129 24.07 6.68 -0.83
N GLY A 130 24.21 6.31 -2.10
CA GLY A 130 23.50 5.17 -2.68
C GLY A 130 23.94 3.85 -2.06
N LEU A 131 23.00 2.93 -1.93
CA LEU A 131 23.21 1.56 -1.48
C LEU A 131 22.94 0.58 -2.64
N LYS A 132 23.53 -0.61 -2.54
CA LYS A 132 23.11 -1.74 -3.37
C LYS A 132 21.66 -2.11 -3.05
N ASN A 133 21.01 -2.79 -3.99
CA ASN A 133 19.65 -3.27 -3.78
C ASN A 133 19.60 -4.29 -2.64
N PHE A 134 18.48 -4.29 -1.92
CA PHE A 134 18.19 -5.26 -0.86
C PHE A 134 17.08 -6.20 -1.29
N ARG A 135 17.14 -7.45 -0.84
CA ARG A 135 15.99 -8.36 -0.77
C ARG A 135 15.29 -8.15 0.57
N PHE A 136 13.97 -8.36 0.59
CA PHE A 136 13.18 -8.26 1.80
C PHE A 136 12.11 -9.34 1.86
N ASN A 137 11.65 -9.64 3.07
CA ASN A 137 10.45 -10.41 3.36
C ASN A 137 9.68 -9.66 4.44
N GLN A 138 8.60 -8.98 4.07
CA GLN A 138 7.89 -8.08 4.96
C GLN A 138 6.47 -8.55 5.20
N ASN A 139 6.07 -8.66 6.46
CA ASN A 139 4.67 -8.79 6.83
C ASN A 139 3.97 -7.43 6.64
N LEU A 140 2.90 -7.40 5.84
CA LEU A 140 2.19 -6.17 5.52
C LEU A 140 1.42 -5.59 6.72
N ILE A 141 0.92 -6.44 7.62
CA ILE A 141 0.18 -6.02 8.82
C ILE A 141 1.16 -5.36 9.81
N GLU A 142 2.35 -5.95 9.99
CA GLU A 142 3.41 -5.36 10.80
C GLU A 142 3.90 -4.03 10.21
N LEU A 143 4.13 -3.98 8.90
CA LEU A 143 4.53 -2.76 8.20
C LEU A 143 3.58 -1.60 8.50
N LEU A 144 2.27 -1.84 8.35
CA LEU A 144 1.24 -0.83 8.58
C LEU A 144 1.10 -0.44 10.05
N SER A 145 1.44 -1.34 10.98
CA SER A 145 1.41 -1.10 12.42
C SER A 145 2.60 -0.25 12.89
N ASN A 146 3.72 -0.30 12.17
CA ASN A 146 4.97 0.39 12.50
C ASN A 146 5.15 1.74 11.81
N VAL A 147 4.08 2.29 11.22
CA VAL A 147 4.11 3.61 10.57
C VAL A 147 4.23 4.70 11.63
N GLU A 148 5.31 5.48 11.56
CA GLU A 148 5.58 6.61 12.45
C GLU A 148 5.14 7.96 11.85
N GLY A 149 5.19 8.08 10.53
CA GLY A 149 4.94 9.32 9.83
C GLY A 149 4.45 9.08 8.40
N LEU A 150 3.58 9.98 7.94
CA LEU A 150 2.97 9.93 6.63
C LEU A 150 3.12 11.28 5.95
N SER A 151 3.52 11.27 4.68
CA SER A 151 3.43 12.45 3.82
C SER A 151 1.99 12.77 3.45
N PRO A 152 1.74 13.95 2.84
CA PRO A 152 0.54 14.13 2.03
C PRO A 152 0.42 13.00 1.01
N ALA A 153 -0.80 12.54 0.76
CA ALA A 153 -1.04 11.46 -0.18
C ALA A 153 -0.77 11.94 -1.60
N VAL A 154 0.00 11.15 -2.36
CA VAL A 154 0.34 11.42 -3.75
C VAL A 154 -0.22 10.32 -4.64
N ARG A 155 -0.32 10.59 -5.94
CA ARG A 155 -0.58 9.52 -6.90
C ARG A 155 0.68 8.70 -7.06
N ALA A 156 0.55 7.39 -6.85
CA ALA A 156 1.62 6.43 -7.08
C ALA A 156 1.15 5.43 -8.15
N SER A 157 2.01 5.19 -9.12
CA SER A 157 1.84 4.17 -10.14
C SER A 157 3.10 3.32 -10.16
N GLY A 158 2.94 2.01 -10.27
CA GLY A 158 4.06 1.06 -10.29
C GLY A 158 3.99 0.21 -11.53
N GLU A 159 5.14 -0.20 -12.06
CA GLU A 159 5.18 -1.11 -13.20
C GLU A 159 4.58 -2.50 -12.87
N GLU A 160 4.65 -2.92 -11.60
CA GLU A 160 4.03 -4.15 -11.10
C GLU A 160 2.84 -3.89 -10.15
N ALA A 161 2.33 -2.65 -10.09
CA ALA A 161 1.22 -2.29 -9.21
C ALA A 161 0.16 -1.47 -9.95
N PHE A 162 -1.09 -1.61 -9.54
CA PHE A 162 -2.15 -0.73 -10.03
C PHE A 162 -1.99 0.68 -9.46
N ASP A 163 -2.63 1.65 -10.12
CA ASP A 163 -2.60 3.04 -9.68
C ASP A 163 -3.26 3.21 -8.30
N MET A 164 -2.61 3.98 -7.43
CA MET A 164 -3.07 4.24 -6.07
C MET A 164 -2.89 5.70 -5.70
N VAL A 165 -3.58 6.13 -4.64
CA VAL A 165 -3.32 7.40 -3.96
C VAL A 165 -2.81 7.08 -2.56
N VAL A 166 -1.51 7.17 -2.36
CA VAL A 166 -0.83 6.75 -1.13
C VAL A 166 0.26 7.75 -0.72
N PRO A 167 0.51 7.91 0.59
CA PRO A 167 1.61 8.72 1.08
C PRO A 167 2.94 7.93 1.05
N ALA A 168 4.05 8.67 1.11
CA ALA A 168 5.31 8.10 1.61
C ALA A 168 5.16 7.80 3.11
N MET A 169 5.82 6.75 3.57
CA MET A 169 5.74 6.29 4.95
C MET A 169 7.13 6.22 5.58
N LYS A 170 7.29 6.78 6.78
CA LYS A 170 8.40 6.44 7.67
C LYS A 170 7.95 5.27 8.53
N VAL A 171 8.67 4.15 8.44
CA VAL A 171 8.31 2.89 9.09
C VAL A 171 9.52 2.34 9.82
N HIS A 172 9.33 1.93 11.08
CA HIS A 172 10.37 1.20 11.81
C HIS A 172 10.24 -0.32 11.60
N ASP A 173 11.33 -1.05 11.85
CA ASP A 173 11.38 -2.52 11.78
C ASP A 173 10.98 -3.14 10.42
N PHE A 174 11.35 -2.48 9.31
CA PHE A 174 11.25 -3.09 7.98
C PHE A 174 12.30 -4.21 7.82
N ASN A 175 11.87 -5.38 7.36
CA ASN A 175 12.69 -6.59 7.33
C ASN A 175 13.41 -6.79 5.99
N PHE A 176 14.64 -6.29 5.91
CA PHE A 176 15.58 -6.64 4.83
C PHE A 176 16.30 -7.96 5.15
N THR A 177 16.34 -8.87 4.18
CA THR A 177 16.86 -10.23 4.37
C THR A 177 18.23 -10.44 3.75
N GLU A 178 18.55 -9.74 2.66
CA GLU A 178 19.84 -9.88 1.97
C GLU A 178 20.22 -8.61 1.22
N VAL A 179 21.52 -8.40 1.00
CA VAL A 179 22.06 -7.37 0.09
C VAL A 179 22.46 -8.03 -1.22
N THR A 180 22.06 -7.47 -2.37
CA THR A 180 22.49 -7.96 -3.68
C THR A 180 24.02 -7.87 -3.80
N ARG A 181 24.67 -9.00 -4.12
CA ARG A 181 26.14 -9.13 -4.07
C ARG A 181 26.85 -8.74 -5.37
N PHE A 182 26.16 -8.83 -6.51
CA PHE A 182 26.73 -8.48 -7.82
C PHE A 182 26.76 -6.96 -8.03
#